data_AF-A0A9D4FZN8-F1
#
_entry.id   AF-A0A9D4FZN8-F1
#
_cell.length_a   1.000
_cell.length_b   1.000
_cell.length_c   1.000
_cell.angle_alpha   90.00
_cell.angle_beta   90.00
_cell.angle_gamma   90.00
#
_symmetry.space_group_name_H-M   'P 1'
#
loop_
_entity.id
_entity.type
_entity.pdbx_description
1 polymer ?
#
loop_
_entity_poly.entity_id
_entity_poly.type
_entity_poly.pdbx_seq_one_letter_code
_entity_poly.pdbx_strand_id
1 'polypeptide(L)' 'MSVKLRDNNPNIADLSDLFRPTKLAEMFNELYVNQWTSAFTILQDQLSERSAVEFLLDVFLVRSFS' A
#
# COMPACT_ATOMS: atom_id res chain seq x y z
N MET A 1 -23.18 12.59 -29.73
CA MET A 1 -21.93 13.31 -30.06
C MET A 1 -21.00 13.18 -28.86
N SER A 2 -20.52 11.94 -28.66
CA SER A 2 -19.62 11.51 -27.59
C SER A 2 -18.19 11.49 -28.17
N VAL A 3 -17.16 11.52 -27.32
CA VAL A 3 -15.72 11.27 -27.60
C VAL A 3 -14.77 12.47 -27.37
N LYS A 4 -15.21 13.74 -27.35
CA LYS A 4 -14.27 14.89 -27.21
C LYS A 4 -14.07 15.49 -25.80
N LEU A 5 -14.57 14.85 -24.74
CA LEU A 5 -14.38 15.33 -23.35
C LEU A 5 -13.41 14.48 -22.50
N ARG A 6 -12.79 13.45 -23.11
CA ARG A 6 -11.90 12.50 -22.41
C ARG A 6 -10.44 12.55 -22.87
N ASP A 7 -10.14 13.28 -23.94
CA ASP A 7 -8.76 13.47 -24.39
C ASP A 7 -8.09 14.51 -23.48
N ASN A 8 -7.18 14.02 -22.64
CA ASN A 8 -6.15 14.82 -21.99
C ASN A 8 -6.66 16.03 -21.18
N ASN A 9 -7.79 15.87 -20.47
CA ASN A 9 -8.24 16.89 -19.52
C ASN A 9 -7.59 16.64 -18.16
N PRO A 10 -6.58 17.43 -17.73
CA PRO A 10 -5.96 17.28 -16.42
C PRO A 10 -6.94 17.47 -15.25
N ASN A 11 -8.15 18.01 -15.49
CA ASN A 11 -9.22 18.11 -14.49
C ASN A 11 -10.11 16.87 -14.37
N ILE A 12 -9.99 15.85 -15.23
CA ILE A 12 -10.75 14.59 -15.11
C ILE A 12 -9.77 13.49 -14.78
N ALA A 13 -9.69 13.17 -13.48
CA ALA A 13 -8.90 12.05 -13.00
C ALA A 13 -9.38 10.75 -13.65
N ASP A 14 -8.46 9.99 -14.23
CA ASP A 14 -8.75 8.67 -14.78
C ASP A 14 -9.12 7.72 -13.63
N LEU A 15 -10.42 7.47 -13.45
CA LEU A 15 -10.90 6.66 -12.33
C LEU A 15 -10.44 5.19 -12.41
N SER A 16 -9.96 4.75 -13.57
CA SER A 16 -9.41 3.41 -13.78
C SER A 16 -7.96 3.27 -13.30
N ASP A 17 -7.24 4.39 -13.12
CA ASP A 17 -5.92 4.39 -12.54
C ASP A 17 -6.00 4.12 -11.02
N LEU A 18 -5.38 3.02 -10.61
CA LEU A 18 -5.32 2.55 -9.23
C LEU A 18 -4.31 3.35 -8.39
N PHE A 19 -3.35 4.03 -9.03
CA PHE A 19 -2.24 4.74 -8.40
C PHE A 19 -2.41 6.26 -8.40
N ARG A 20 -3.65 6.75 -8.56
CA ARG A 20 -3.93 8.18 -8.48
C ARG A 20 -3.48 8.78 -7.15
N PRO A 21 -2.98 10.03 -7.14
CA PRO A 21 -2.56 10.70 -5.91
C PRO A 21 -3.62 10.70 -4.81
N THR A 22 -4.90 10.79 -5.17
CA THR A 22 -6.03 10.76 -4.23
C THR A 22 -6.21 9.42 -3.51
N LYS A 23 -5.69 8.32 -4.07
CA LYS A 23 -5.76 6.98 -3.48
C LYS A 23 -4.57 6.65 -2.57
N LEU A 24 -3.53 7.50 -2.54
CA LEU A 24 -2.36 7.26 -1.70
C LEU A 24 -2.74 7.03 -0.23
N ALA A 25 -3.64 7.86 0.31
CA ALA A 25 -4.11 7.69 1.68
C ALA A 25 -4.82 6.34 1.90
N GLU A 26 -5.62 5.88 0.94
CA GLU A 26 -6.28 4.57 0.99
C GLU A 26 -5.27 3.42 0.93
N MET A 27 -4.26 3.54 0.05
CA MET A 27 -3.20 2.54 -0.09
C MET A 27 -2.32 2.43 1.15
N PHE A 28 -1.95 3.56 1.76
CA PHE A 28 -1.23 3.56 3.04
C PHE A 28 -2.06 2.97 4.17
N ASN A 29 -3.36 3.28 4.20
CA ASN A 29 -4.28 2.69 5.17
C ASN A 29 -4.36 1.16 4.99
N GLU A 30 -4.55 0.68 3.76
CA GLU A 30 -4.59 -0.74 3.43
C GLU A 30 -3.29 -1.47 3.84
N LEU A 31 -2.13 -0.87 3.56
CA LEU A 31 -0.83 -1.42 3.92
C LEU A 31 -0.67 -1.56 5.43
N TYR A 32 -0.96 -0.50 6.20
CA TYR A 32 -0.78 -0.51 7.65
C TYR A 32 -1.87 -1.30 8.40
N VAL A 33 -3.12 -1.19 7.98
CA VAL A 33 -4.24 -1.80 8.71
C VAL A 33 -4.43 -3.25 8.33
N ASN A 34 -4.39 -3.57 7.03
CA ASN A 34 -4.70 -4.93 6.59
C ASN A 34 -3.43 -5.76 6.40
N GLN A 35 -2.50 -5.31 5.56
CA GLN A 35 -1.35 -6.14 5.19
C GLN A 35 -0.36 -6.33 6.35
N TRP A 36 -0.01 -5.25 7.06
CA TRP A 36 0.88 -5.32 8.21
C TRP A 36 0.29 -6.13 9.35
N THR A 37 -0.96 -5.86 9.73
CA THR A 37 -1.66 -6.63 10.79
C THR A 37 -1.77 -8.11 10.45
N SER A 38 -2.05 -8.45 9.19
CA SER A 38 -2.12 -9.83 8.74
C SER A 38 -0.75 -10.52 8.83
N ALA A 39 0.31 -9.87 8.36
CA ALA A 39 1.66 -10.41 8.44
C ALA A 39 2.11 -10.62 9.89
N PHE A 40 1.82 -9.65 10.77
CA PHE A 40 2.13 -9.74 12.19
C PHE A 40 1.38 -10.90 12.87
N THR A 41 0.09 -11.04 12.61
CA THR A 41 -0.74 -12.15 13.13
C THR A 41 -0.15 -13.50 12.76
N ILE A 42 0.26 -13.68 11.50
CA ILE A 42 0.86 -14.93 11.02
C ILE A 42 2.21 -15.21 11.71
N LEU A 43 3.00 -14.16 11.98
CA LEU A 43 4.31 -14.31 12.62
C LEU A 43 4.20 -14.63 14.11
N GLN A 44 3.17 -14.15 14.81
CA GLN A 44 2.97 -14.42 16.24
C GLN A 44 2.72 -15.90 16.55
N ASP A 45 2.31 -16.71 15.58
CA ASP A 45 2.20 -18.17 15.75
C ASP A 45 3.57 -18.86 15.90
N GLN A 46 4.66 -18.22 15.46
CA GLN A 46 6.00 -18.82 15.41
C GLN A 46 7.05 -18.03 16.18
N LEU A 47 6.82 -16.74 16.40
CA LEU A 47 7.77 -15.80 16.99
C LEU A 47 7.14 -15.09 18.18
N SER A 48 7.97 -14.73 19.16
CA SER A 48 7.55 -13.75 20.17
C SER A 48 7.21 -12.43 19.48
N GLU A 49 6.29 -11.66 20.06
CA GLU A 49 5.88 -10.35 19.54
C GLU A 49 7.08 -9.46 19.16
N ARG A 50 8.08 -9.38 20.06
CA ARG A 50 9.30 -8.63 19.80
C ARG A 50 10.06 -9.12 18.56
N SER A 51 10.22 -10.43 18.42
CA SER A 51 10.94 -11.03 17.29
C SER A 51 10.17 -10.88 15.98
N ALA A 52 8.84 -10.95 16.02
CA ALA A 52 7.98 -10.70 14.87
C ALA A 52 8.09 -9.24 14.39
N VAL A 53 8.10 -8.27 15.32
CA VAL A 53 8.32 -6.85 15.00
C VAL A 53 9.71 -6.62 14.42
N GLU A 54 10.77 -7.17 15.03
CA GLU A 54 12.14 -7.04 14.54
C GLU A 54 12.29 -7.62 13.12
N PHE A 55 11.68 -8.77 12.84
CA PHE A 55 11.67 -9.38 11.51
C PHE A 55 10.95 -8.52 10.47
N LEU A 56 9.76 -8.00 10.78
CA LEU A 56 9.02 -7.14 9.86
C LEU A 56 9.79 -5.85 9.57
N LEU A 57 10.41 -5.23 10.58
CA LEU A 57 11.26 -4.05 10.38
C LEU A 57 12.44 -4.35 9.46
N ASP A 58 13.10 -5.50 9.62
CA ASP A 58 14.21 -5.90 8.75
C ASP A 58 13.78 -6.04 7.28
N VAL A 59 12.65 -6.71 7.01
CA VAL A 59 12.10 -6.87 5.64
C VAL A 59 11.84 -5.52 4.96
N PHE A 60 11.32 -4.54 5.71
CA PHE A 60 11.03 -3.21 5.16
C PHE A 60 12.27 -2.33 5.02
N LEU A 61 13.24 -2.44 5.93
CA LEU A 61 14.46 -1.61 5.92
C LEU A 61 15.53 -2.13 4.96
N VAL A 62 15.68 -3.46 4.81
CA VAL A 62 16.62 -4.06 3.85
C VAL A 62 16.24 -3.73 2.39
N ARG A 63 14.93 -3.61 2.09
CA ARG A 63 14.45 -3.20 0.77
C ARG A 63 14.62 -1.70 0.46
N SER A 64 14.96 -0.87 1.45
CA SER A 64 15.22 0.56 1.25
C SER A 64 16.65 0.86 0.77
N PHE A 65 17.56 -0.12 0.80
CA PHE A 65 18.99 0.07 0.52
C PHE A 65 19.57 -0.85 -0.58
N SER A 66 18.73 -1.42 -1.46
CA SER A 66 19.17 -2.17 -2.65
C SER A 66 18.64 -1.60 -3.95
#